data_AF-A0A091RJH1-F1
#
_entry.id   AF-A0A091RJH1-F1
#
_cell.length_a   1.000
_cell.length_b   1.000
_cell.length_c   1.000
_cell.angle_alpha   90.00
_cell.angle_beta   90.00
_cell.angle_gamma   90.00
#
_symmetry.space_group_name_H-M   'P 1'
#
loop_
_entity.id
_entity.type
_entity.pdbx_description
1 polymer ?
#
loop_
_entity_poly.entity_id
_entity_poly.type
_entity_poly.pdbx_seq_one_letter_code
_entity_poly.pdbx_strand_id
1 'polypeptide(L)'
;QAPFWACILSALGLFIYQSLDAIDGKQARRTNSSSPLGELFDHGCDSISTVFVVLGACIAIRLGTNPDWLFFCCFVGLFMFYSAHWQTYVSGILRFGKVDVTEVQIAITMLLLISACGGTAIWDYKVPLVGLELKFLAVFGILCGTALSFCNYFRVIFGGGVGKNGSTIAVAHMTKSEICLQDTAFIGPGLLFLDQYFNSFIDEYIVLWIALFISLFDMVRYATGVCLQIAAHLHIHVFRISSHQAPEQVQNHND
;
A
#
# COMPACT_ATOMS: atom_id res chain seq x y z
N GLN A 1 12.01 16.83 -14.68
CA GLN A 1 12.22 16.99 -13.22
C GLN A 1 10.85 17.19 -12.57
N ALA A 2 10.61 16.60 -11.40
CA ALA A 2 9.34 16.81 -10.69
C ALA A 2 9.25 18.27 -10.19
N PRO A 3 8.10 18.94 -10.33
CA PRO A 3 7.95 20.31 -9.85
C PRO A 3 7.91 20.37 -8.32
N PHE A 4 8.43 21.44 -7.74
CA PHE A 4 8.55 21.57 -6.27
C PHE A 4 7.20 21.44 -5.54
N TRP A 5 6.14 22.01 -6.11
CA TRP A 5 4.80 21.96 -5.52
C TRP A 5 4.27 20.53 -5.41
N ALA A 6 4.64 19.64 -6.34
CA ALA A 6 4.24 18.24 -6.28
C ALA A 6 4.89 17.55 -5.08
N CYS A 7 6.17 17.83 -4.81
CA CYS A 7 6.86 17.30 -3.63
C CYS A 7 6.25 17.82 -2.32
N ILE A 8 5.84 19.10 -2.26
CA ILE A 8 5.15 19.68 -1.09
C ILE A 8 3.79 19.02 -0.87
N LEU A 9 2.98 18.91 -1.94
CA LEU A 9 1.66 18.26 -1.84
C LEU A 9 1.78 16.79 -1.46
N SER A 10 2.78 16.06 -1.98
CA SER A 10 3.05 14.68 -1.58
C SER A 10 3.48 14.58 -0.11
N ALA A 11 4.33 15.48 0.38
CA ALA A 11 4.75 15.49 1.78
C ALA A 11 3.57 15.79 2.72
N LEU A 12 2.78 16.81 2.40
CA LEU A 12 1.59 17.16 3.16
C LEU A 12 0.54 16.05 3.10
N GLY A 13 0.30 15.49 1.92
CA GLY A 13 -0.63 14.39 1.71
C GLY A 13 -0.25 13.14 2.49
N LEU A 14 1.03 12.76 2.46
CA LEU A 14 1.56 11.63 3.24
C LEU A 14 1.41 11.87 4.75
N PHE A 15 1.73 13.08 5.23
CA PHE A 15 1.56 13.44 6.63
C PHE A 15 0.10 13.41 7.08
N ILE A 16 -0.83 13.91 6.25
CA ILE A 16 -2.27 13.86 6.53
C ILE A 16 -2.74 12.40 6.53
N TYR A 17 -2.37 11.62 5.50
CA TYR A 17 -2.77 10.23 5.36
C TYR A 17 -2.36 9.42 6.59
N GLN A 18 -1.07 9.39 6.95
CA GLN A 18 -0.58 8.63 8.11
C GLN A 18 -1.25 9.08 9.42
N SER A 19 -1.64 10.36 9.53
CA SER A 19 -2.28 10.88 10.74
C SER A 19 -3.72 10.39 10.83
N LEU A 20 -4.46 10.41 9.73
CA LEU A 20 -5.85 9.95 9.67
C LEU A 20 -5.93 8.43 9.88
N ASP A 21 -5.02 7.70 9.23
CA ASP A 21 -4.79 6.27 9.40
C ASP A 21 -4.56 5.91 10.87
N ALA A 22 -3.61 6.56 11.54
CA ALA A 22 -3.37 6.30 12.97
C ALA A 22 -4.51 6.67 13.93
N ILE A 23 -5.51 7.46 13.48
CA ILE A 23 -6.65 7.92 14.28
C ILE A 23 -7.86 6.99 14.14
N ASP A 24 -8.04 6.32 13.01
CA ASP A 24 -9.27 5.60 12.70
C ASP A 24 -9.54 4.44 13.68
N GLY A 25 -8.51 3.64 14.01
CA GLY A 25 -8.59 2.52 14.93
C GLY A 25 -8.70 2.98 16.37
N LYS A 26 -8.11 4.13 16.72
CA LYS A 26 -8.31 4.77 18.03
C LYS A 26 -9.76 5.21 18.18
N GLN A 27 -10.32 5.80 17.14
CA GLN A 27 -11.71 6.23 17.15
C GLN A 27 -12.67 5.04 17.19
N ALA A 28 -12.42 4.00 16.40
CA ALA A 28 -13.22 2.77 16.41
C ALA A 28 -13.26 2.11 17.80
N ARG A 29 -12.14 2.09 18.53
CA ARG A 29 -12.12 1.62 19.92
C ARG A 29 -12.90 2.53 20.85
N ARG A 30 -12.79 3.86 20.69
CA ARG A 30 -13.52 4.84 21.51
C ARG A 30 -15.04 4.74 21.32
N THR A 31 -15.50 4.46 20.10
CA THR A 31 -16.92 4.36 19.76
C THR A 31 -17.47 2.93 19.85
N ASN A 32 -16.68 1.95 20.31
CA ASN A 32 -17.02 0.53 20.32
C ASN A 32 -17.48 0.00 18.95
N SER A 33 -16.88 0.50 17.87
CA SER A 33 -17.19 0.13 16.48
C SER A 33 -16.05 -0.59 15.77
N SER A 34 -15.08 -1.14 16.51
CA SER A 34 -14.01 -1.98 15.96
C SER A 34 -14.59 -3.23 15.30
N SER A 35 -14.14 -3.54 14.08
CA SER A 35 -14.60 -4.71 13.33
C SER A 35 -13.52 -5.25 12.39
N PRO A 36 -13.55 -6.56 12.04
CA PRO A 36 -12.64 -7.14 11.04
C PRO A 36 -12.79 -6.50 9.65
N LEU A 37 -13.99 -6.00 9.32
CA LEU A 37 -14.20 -5.28 8.06
C LEU A 37 -13.51 -3.92 8.06
N GLY A 38 -13.50 -3.22 9.19
CA GLY A 38 -12.75 -1.97 9.34
C GLY A 38 -11.25 -2.20 9.14
N GLU A 39 -10.69 -3.25 9.77
CA GLU A 39 -9.29 -3.66 9.59
C GLU A 39 -8.97 -4.03 8.13
N LEU A 40 -9.87 -4.74 7.44
CA LEU A 40 -9.69 -5.06 6.02
C LEU A 40 -9.68 -3.80 5.14
N PHE A 41 -10.54 -2.82 5.43
CA PHE A 41 -10.63 -1.59 4.65
C PHE A 41 -9.40 -0.70 4.85
N ASP A 42 -8.98 -0.54 6.11
CA ASP A 42 -7.76 0.17 6.52
C ASP A 42 -6.52 -0.37 5.77
N HIS A 43 -6.27 -1.67 5.88
CA HIS A 43 -5.16 -2.33 5.18
C HIS A 43 -5.30 -2.31 3.64
N GLY A 44 -6.53 -2.32 3.13
CA GLY A 44 -6.80 -2.15 1.70
C GLY A 44 -6.34 -0.78 1.20
N CYS A 45 -6.68 0.29 1.91
CA CYS A 45 -6.21 1.64 1.62
C CYS A 45 -4.68 1.73 1.69
N ASP A 46 -4.06 1.14 2.72
CA ASP A 46 -2.60 1.13 2.86
C ASP A 46 -1.89 0.40 1.71
N SER A 47 -2.45 -0.71 1.24
CA SER A 47 -1.85 -1.49 0.16
C SER A 47 -1.75 -0.67 -1.14
N ILE A 48 -2.78 0.12 -1.45
CA ILE A 48 -2.82 1.01 -2.62
C ILE A 48 -1.88 2.19 -2.40
N SER A 49 -1.98 2.84 -1.24
CA SER A 49 -1.18 4.03 -0.90
C SER A 49 0.33 3.73 -0.92
N THR A 50 0.74 2.56 -0.43
CA THR A 50 2.15 2.14 -0.37
C THR A 50 2.81 2.14 -1.76
N VAL A 51 2.11 1.71 -2.81
CA VAL A 51 2.62 1.73 -4.19
C VAL A 51 3.02 3.15 -4.60
N PHE A 52 2.12 4.12 -4.38
CA PHE A 52 2.35 5.51 -4.75
C PHE A 52 3.40 6.20 -3.87
N VAL A 53 3.45 5.89 -2.58
CA VAL A 53 4.43 6.45 -1.65
C VAL A 53 5.85 6.02 -2.03
N VAL A 54 6.08 4.73 -2.29
CA VAL A 54 7.41 4.22 -2.64
C VAL A 54 7.85 4.76 -4.01
N LEU A 55 6.97 4.73 -5.01
CA LEU A 55 7.28 5.28 -6.33
C LEU A 55 7.54 6.79 -6.27
N GLY A 56 6.72 7.53 -5.53
CA GLY A 56 6.86 8.98 -5.32
C GLY A 56 8.19 9.34 -4.66
N ALA A 57 8.62 8.58 -3.64
CA ALA A 57 9.91 8.76 -3.00
C ALA A 57 11.08 8.55 -3.99
N CYS A 58 11.00 7.50 -4.82
CA CYS A 58 12.01 7.21 -5.85
C CYS A 58 12.08 8.33 -6.89
N ILE A 59 10.94 8.88 -7.32
CA ILE A 59 10.87 10.00 -8.26
C ILE A 59 11.47 11.26 -7.64
N ALA A 60 11.18 11.55 -6.37
CA ALA A 60 11.66 12.75 -5.67
C ALA A 60 13.19 12.82 -5.59
N ILE A 61 13.86 11.67 -5.40
CA ILE A 61 15.33 11.59 -5.39
C ILE A 61 15.95 11.29 -6.77
N ARG A 62 15.14 11.28 -7.83
CA ARG A 62 15.58 10.96 -9.20
C ARG A 62 16.22 9.58 -9.34
N LEU A 63 15.75 8.61 -8.56
CA LEU A 63 16.26 7.23 -8.61
C LEU A 63 16.02 6.57 -9.97
N GLY A 64 15.09 7.08 -10.79
CA GLY A 64 14.88 6.62 -12.18
C GLY A 64 16.08 6.79 -13.11
N THR A 65 17.11 7.56 -12.71
CA THR A 65 18.42 7.55 -13.38
C THR A 65 19.19 6.23 -13.21
N ASN A 66 18.77 5.41 -12.25
CA ASN A 66 19.30 4.11 -11.90
C ASN A 66 18.13 3.10 -11.82
N PRO A 67 17.59 2.64 -12.97
CA PRO A 67 16.34 1.89 -13.03
C PRO A 67 16.35 0.59 -12.21
N ASP A 68 17.49 -0.10 -12.13
CA ASP A 68 17.65 -1.32 -11.32
C ASP A 68 17.40 -1.05 -9.83
N TRP A 69 17.91 0.08 -9.33
CA TRP A 69 17.72 0.51 -7.94
C TRP A 69 16.28 0.97 -7.68
N LEU A 70 15.65 1.63 -8.65
CA LEU A 70 14.23 1.98 -8.56
C LEU A 70 13.37 0.73 -8.44
N PHE A 71 13.59 -0.25 -9.33
CA PHE A 71 12.88 -1.53 -9.30
C PHE A 71 13.08 -2.24 -7.95
N PHE A 72 14.35 -2.33 -7.50
CA PHE A 72 14.69 -2.95 -6.23
C PHE A 72 14.00 -2.28 -5.04
N CYS A 73 14.00 -0.94 -4.96
CA CYS A 73 13.35 -0.21 -3.86
C CYS A 73 11.82 -0.39 -3.88
N CYS A 74 11.19 -0.35 -5.06
CA CYS A 74 9.76 -0.63 -5.22
C CYS A 74 9.40 -2.05 -4.77
N PHE A 75 10.18 -3.05 -5.21
CA PHE A 75 9.99 -4.43 -4.81
C PHE A 75 10.12 -4.60 -3.30
N VAL A 76 11.19 -4.07 -2.69
CA VAL A 76 11.43 -4.16 -1.24
C VAL A 76 10.29 -3.50 -0.46
N GLY A 77 9.82 -2.32 -0.87
CA GLY A 77 8.71 -1.63 -0.21
C GLY A 77 7.43 -2.47 -0.19
N LEU A 78 7.04 -3.03 -1.34
CA LEU A 78 5.84 -3.87 -1.45
C LEU A 78 6.00 -5.20 -0.71
N PHE A 79 7.16 -5.83 -0.83
CA PHE A 79 7.45 -7.09 -0.16
C PHE A 79 7.43 -6.96 1.37
N MET A 80 7.89 -5.81 1.89
CA MET A 80 7.87 -5.54 3.32
C MET A 80 6.46 -5.28 3.85
N PHE A 81 5.64 -4.56 3.09
CA PHE A 81 4.22 -4.41 3.39
C PHE A 81 3.52 -5.78 3.45
N TYR A 82 3.77 -6.64 2.46
CA TYR A 82 3.28 -8.02 2.46
C TYR A 82 3.78 -8.81 3.69
N SER A 83 5.06 -8.69 4.03
CA SER A 83 5.66 -9.40 5.17
C SER A 83 5.06 -9.00 6.51
N ALA A 84 4.69 -7.73 6.69
CA ALA A 84 3.97 -7.28 7.89
C ALA A 84 2.60 -7.99 8.03
N HIS A 85 1.86 -8.13 6.94
CA HIS A 85 0.59 -8.84 6.92
C HIS A 85 0.76 -10.35 7.11
N TRP A 86 1.80 -10.94 6.51
CA TRP A 86 2.14 -12.33 6.73
C TRP A 86 2.47 -12.59 8.20
N GLN A 87 3.24 -11.70 8.82
CA GLN A 87 3.51 -11.77 10.25
C GLN A 87 2.22 -11.73 11.08
N THR A 88 1.29 -10.82 10.78
CA THR A 88 -0.03 -10.76 11.45
C THR A 88 -0.87 -12.02 11.22
N TYR A 89 -0.82 -12.60 10.02
CA TYR A 89 -1.53 -13.83 9.69
C TYR A 89 -1.07 -15.01 10.56
N VAL A 90 0.23 -15.12 10.84
CA VAL A 90 0.80 -16.19 11.68
C VAL A 90 0.60 -15.89 13.18
N SER A 91 0.82 -14.66 13.63
CA SER A 91 0.79 -14.30 15.05
C SER A 91 -0.60 -13.95 15.60
N GLY A 92 -1.54 -13.60 14.73
CA GLY A 92 -2.85 -13.04 15.08
C GLY A 92 -2.82 -11.58 15.54
N ILE A 93 -1.66 -10.94 15.60
CA ILE A 93 -1.47 -9.53 16.01
C ILE A 93 -0.39 -8.84 15.18
N LEU A 94 -0.64 -7.62 14.72
CA LEU A 94 0.38 -6.80 14.07
C LEU A 94 1.36 -6.27 15.13
N ARG A 95 2.66 -6.56 14.98
CA ARG A 95 3.69 -6.20 15.97
C ARG A 95 4.66 -5.21 15.34
N PHE A 96 4.69 -4.01 15.90
CA PHE A 96 5.59 -2.97 15.42
C PHE A 96 6.96 -3.09 16.10
N GLY A 97 8.02 -2.93 15.31
CA GLY A 97 9.38 -2.77 15.78
C GLY A 97 9.66 -1.34 16.27
N LYS A 98 10.91 -1.08 16.69
CA LYS A 98 11.37 0.29 17.00
C LYS A 98 11.58 1.15 15.75
N VAL A 99 11.85 0.48 14.62
CA VAL A 99 11.94 1.09 13.30
C VAL A 99 10.98 0.28 12.44
N ASP A 100 9.92 0.94 11.99
CA ASP A 100 8.82 0.33 11.28
C ASP A 100 8.20 1.36 10.31
N VAL A 101 6.99 1.09 9.82
CA VAL A 101 6.31 1.90 8.80
C VAL A 101 6.30 3.39 9.13
N THR A 102 6.06 3.78 10.39
CA THR A 102 5.98 5.19 10.79
C THR A 102 7.31 5.93 10.64
N GLU A 103 8.43 5.37 11.11
CA GLU A 103 9.75 5.99 10.98
C GLU A 103 10.15 6.12 9.50
N VAL A 104 9.81 5.11 8.69
CA VAL A 104 10.07 5.13 7.24
C VAL A 104 9.21 6.20 6.54
N GLN A 105 7.93 6.34 6.88
CA GLN A 105 7.05 7.37 6.33
C GLN A 105 7.51 8.80 6.70
N ILE A 106 7.98 8.99 7.93
CA ILE A 106 8.59 10.27 8.35
C ILE A 106 9.86 10.55 7.54
N ALA A 107 10.74 9.56 7.36
CA ALA A 107 11.95 9.71 6.54
C ALA A 107 11.62 10.06 5.08
N ILE A 108 10.60 9.43 4.49
CA ILE A 108 10.11 9.75 3.14
C ILE A 108 9.53 11.17 3.09
N THR A 109 8.77 11.58 4.09
CA THR A 109 8.23 12.95 4.19
C THR A 109 9.37 13.97 4.23
N MET A 110 10.42 13.73 5.02
CA MET A 110 11.60 14.60 5.06
C MET A 110 12.33 14.67 3.73
N LEU A 111 12.48 13.52 3.05
CA LEU A 111 13.09 13.45 1.72
C LEU A 111 12.29 14.24 0.68
N LEU A 112 10.95 14.19 0.73
CA LEU A 112 10.06 14.98 -0.12
C LEU A 112 10.22 16.49 0.16
N LEU A 113 10.32 16.89 1.43
CA LEU A 113 10.55 18.29 1.82
C LEU A 113 11.93 18.79 1.38
N ILE A 114 12.98 17.98 1.54
CA ILE A 114 14.33 18.31 1.04
C ILE A 114 14.31 18.50 -0.48
N SER A 115 13.62 17.61 -1.19
CA SER A 115 13.47 17.67 -2.65
C SER A 115 12.69 18.91 -3.10
N ALA A 116 11.69 19.34 -2.32
CA ALA A 116 10.92 20.54 -2.57
C ALA A 116 11.76 21.82 -2.37
N CYS A 117 12.52 21.91 -1.27
CA CYS A 117 13.26 23.11 -0.90
C CYS A 117 14.58 23.25 -1.68
N GLY A 118 15.34 22.17 -1.83
CA GLY A 118 16.66 22.16 -2.49
C GLY A 118 16.60 21.82 -3.98
N GLY A 119 15.42 21.46 -4.49
CA GLY A 119 15.25 20.91 -5.83
C GLY A 119 15.73 19.46 -5.93
N THR A 120 15.12 18.70 -6.83
CA THR A 120 15.42 17.26 -7.01
C THR A 120 16.87 16.98 -7.48
N ALA A 121 17.58 17.98 -8.01
CA ALA A 121 18.96 17.84 -8.47
C ALA A 121 19.98 17.71 -7.32
N ILE A 122 19.65 18.11 -6.10
CA ILE A 122 20.53 17.96 -4.93
C ILE A 122 20.97 16.50 -4.72
N TRP A 123 20.11 15.57 -5.08
CA TRP A 123 20.30 14.13 -4.90
C TRP A 123 21.35 13.51 -5.83
N ASP A 124 21.70 14.21 -6.92
CA ASP A 124 22.77 13.80 -7.84
C ASP A 124 24.15 14.34 -7.42
N TYR A 125 24.20 15.13 -6.34
CA TYR A 125 25.47 15.65 -5.83
C TYR A 125 26.37 14.50 -5.37
N LYS A 126 27.61 14.48 -5.85
CA LYS A 126 28.62 13.49 -5.46
C LYS A 126 29.30 13.90 -4.17
N VAL A 127 29.19 13.06 -3.15
CA VAL A 127 29.80 13.28 -1.84
C VAL A 127 31.33 13.17 -1.98
N PRO A 128 32.12 14.23 -1.70
CA PRO A 128 33.55 14.27 -2.00
C PRO A 128 34.39 13.15 -1.34
N LEU A 129 33.96 12.65 -0.18
CA LEU A 129 34.69 11.63 0.57
C LEU A 129 34.49 10.21 0.01
N VAL A 130 33.32 9.91 -0.57
CA VAL A 130 32.92 8.54 -0.95
C VAL A 130 32.75 8.40 -2.47
N GLY A 131 32.62 9.51 -3.21
CA GLY A 131 32.36 9.52 -4.65
C GLY A 131 30.93 9.07 -5.04
N LEU A 132 30.10 8.76 -4.04
CA LEU A 132 28.72 8.29 -4.19
C LEU A 132 27.75 9.48 -4.32
N GLU A 133 26.71 9.32 -5.13
CA GLU A 133 25.62 10.30 -5.24
C GLU A 133 24.77 10.31 -3.95
N LEU A 134 24.33 11.50 -3.53
CA LEU A 134 23.63 11.71 -2.27
C LEU A 134 22.37 10.83 -2.11
N LYS A 135 21.63 10.55 -3.20
CA LYS A 135 20.46 9.64 -3.17
C LYS A 135 20.77 8.26 -2.62
N PHE A 136 21.96 7.71 -2.89
CA PHE A 136 22.30 6.39 -2.40
C PHE A 136 22.52 6.36 -0.88
N LEU A 137 22.95 7.47 -0.27
CA LEU A 137 22.99 7.58 1.19
C LEU A 137 21.57 7.50 1.80
N ALA A 138 20.60 8.17 1.19
CA ALA A 138 19.20 8.08 1.61
C ALA A 138 18.63 6.67 1.42
N VAL A 139 18.90 6.04 0.26
CA VAL A 139 18.48 4.67 -0.04
C VAL A 139 19.07 3.68 0.97
N PHE A 140 20.39 3.74 1.23
CA PHE A 140 21.01 2.84 2.22
C PHE A 140 20.49 3.07 3.63
N GLY A 141 20.21 4.32 4.02
CA GLY A 141 19.60 4.64 5.31
C GLY A 141 18.22 3.97 5.48
N ILE A 142 17.35 4.11 4.48
CA ILE A 142 16.02 3.49 4.48
C ILE A 142 16.15 1.95 4.44
N LEU A 143 16.98 1.40 3.56
CA LEU A 143 17.19 -0.05 3.46
C LEU A 143 17.73 -0.67 4.75
N CYS A 144 18.58 0.05 5.48
CA CYS A 144 19.06 -0.39 6.79
C CYS A 144 17.90 -0.49 7.79
N GLY A 145 17.04 0.54 7.88
CA GLY A 145 15.83 0.49 8.70
C GLY A 145 14.91 -0.66 8.32
N THR A 146 14.65 -0.81 7.01
CA THR A 146 13.84 -1.89 6.45
C THR A 146 14.42 -3.28 6.76
N ALA A 147 15.74 -3.45 6.72
CA ALA A 147 16.39 -4.72 7.06
C ALA A 147 16.19 -5.09 8.55
N LEU A 148 16.16 -4.10 9.45
CA LEU A 148 15.83 -4.32 10.86
C LEU A 148 14.38 -4.77 11.03
N SER A 149 13.43 -4.11 10.35
CA SER A 149 12.02 -4.53 10.35
C SER A 149 11.84 -5.92 9.75
N PHE A 150 12.55 -6.24 8.66
CA PHE A 150 12.55 -7.55 8.02
C PHE A 150 12.96 -8.65 8.99
N CYS A 151 14.08 -8.46 9.70
CA CYS A 151 14.54 -9.42 10.71
C CYS A 151 13.50 -9.65 11.81
N ASN A 152 12.79 -8.60 12.23
CA ASN A 152 11.73 -8.71 13.24
C ASN A 152 10.52 -9.49 12.71
N TYR A 153 10.04 -9.17 11.51
CA TYR A 153 8.89 -9.85 10.91
C TYR A 153 9.18 -11.33 10.69
N PHE A 154 10.32 -11.66 10.07
CA PHE A 154 10.68 -13.05 9.77
C PHE A 154 10.98 -13.87 11.01
N ARG A 155 11.49 -13.26 12.08
CA ARG A 155 11.59 -13.92 13.39
C ARG A 155 10.22 -14.37 13.91
N VAL A 156 9.19 -13.55 13.75
CA VAL A 156 7.82 -13.89 14.17
C VAL A 156 7.18 -14.91 13.23
N ILE A 157 7.34 -14.74 11.90
CA ILE A 157 6.81 -15.67 10.90
C ILE A 157 7.37 -17.09 11.15
N PHE A 158 8.69 -17.23 11.25
CA PHE A 158 9.32 -18.53 11.48
C PHE A 158 9.06 -19.06 12.90
N GLY A 159 8.93 -18.18 13.89
CA GLY A 159 8.63 -18.57 15.27
C GLY A 159 7.18 -19.01 15.50
N GLY A 160 6.22 -18.44 14.77
CA GLY A 160 4.80 -18.79 14.86
C GLY A 160 4.38 -19.92 13.91
N GLY A 161 5.13 -20.14 12.83
CA GLY A 161 4.95 -21.27 11.92
C GLY A 161 3.69 -21.17 11.08
N VAL A 162 2.61 -21.81 11.53
CA VAL A 162 1.41 -22.05 10.73
C VAL A 162 0.32 -21.04 11.11
N GLY A 163 -0.22 -20.33 10.13
CA GLY A 163 -1.33 -19.40 10.38
C GLY A 163 -2.66 -20.12 10.59
N LYS A 164 -3.73 -19.35 10.81
CA LYS A 164 -5.05 -19.84 11.23
C LYS A 164 -5.65 -20.96 10.35
N ASN A 165 -5.26 -21.06 9.09
CA ASN A 165 -5.78 -22.03 8.12
C ASN A 165 -4.93 -23.30 7.95
N GLY A 166 -3.88 -23.50 8.75
CA GLY A 166 -2.98 -24.63 8.54
C GLY A 166 -1.92 -24.39 7.44
N SER A 167 -2.00 -23.27 6.70
CA SER A 167 -0.97 -22.84 5.75
C SER A 167 0.08 -21.95 6.41
N THR A 168 1.34 -22.14 6.03
CA THR A 168 2.48 -21.31 6.43
C THR A 168 2.49 -19.97 5.69
N ILE A 169 1.93 -19.88 4.48
CA ILE A 169 1.98 -18.68 3.64
C ILE A 169 0.62 -17.98 3.59
N ALA A 170 0.63 -16.66 3.79
CA ALA A 170 -0.53 -15.77 3.73
C ALA A 170 -0.97 -15.47 2.28
N VAL A 171 -1.41 -16.49 1.54
CA VAL A 171 -1.98 -16.32 0.17
C VAL A 171 -3.46 -16.73 0.12
N ALA A 172 -3.86 -17.73 0.91
CA ALA A 172 -5.14 -18.44 0.71
C ALA A 172 -6.31 -18.03 1.63
N HIS A 173 -6.19 -16.99 2.46
CA HIS A 173 -7.24 -16.60 3.42
C HIS A 173 -8.03 -15.34 3.01
N MET A 174 -7.53 -14.52 2.07
CA MET A 174 -8.14 -13.22 1.79
C MET A 174 -9.48 -13.32 1.03
N THR A 175 -9.73 -14.40 0.29
CA THR A 175 -11.03 -14.65 -0.36
C THR A 175 -11.37 -16.15 -0.30
N LYS A 176 -12.64 -16.49 -0.03
CA LYS A 176 -13.17 -17.87 -0.20
C LYS A 176 -13.46 -18.21 -1.67
N SER A 177 -13.29 -17.23 -2.55
CA SER A 177 -13.54 -17.35 -3.98
C SER A 177 -12.40 -18.10 -4.66
N GLU A 178 -12.72 -19.00 -5.57
CA GLU A 178 -11.73 -19.65 -6.43
C GLU A 178 -10.95 -18.58 -7.20
N ILE A 179 -9.61 -18.60 -7.07
CA ILE A 179 -8.74 -17.76 -7.88
C ILE A 179 -8.61 -18.44 -9.24
N CYS A 180 -9.20 -17.83 -10.28
CA CYS A 180 -9.04 -18.33 -11.63
C CYS A 180 -7.56 -18.23 -12.04
N LEU A 181 -7.02 -19.27 -12.68
CA LEU A 181 -5.62 -19.32 -13.13
C LEU A 181 -5.25 -18.19 -14.10
N GLN A 182 -6.23 -17.66 -14.82
CA GLN A 182 -6.08 -16.49 -15.70
C GLN A 182 -6.67 -15.26 -15.02
N ASP A 183 -5.79 -14.44 -14.46
CA ASP A 183 -6.12 -13.12 -13.94
C ASP A 183 -5.79 -12.06 -15.01
N THR A 184 -6.76 -11.22 -15.34
CA THR A 184 -6.59 -10.11 -16.30
C THR A 184 -5.57 -9.09 -15.82
N ALA A 185 -5.27 -9.07 -14.52
CA ALA A 185 -4.18 -8.28 -13.94
C ALA A 185 -2.80 -8.59 -14.55
N PHE A 186 -2.59 -9.79 -15.11
CA PHE A 186 -1.34 -10.15 -15.77
C PHE A 186 -1.21 -9.64 -17.21
N ILE A 187 -2.28 -9.12 -17.81
CA ILE A 187 -2.24 -8.60 -19.19
C ILE A 187 -1.28 -7.41 -19.29
N GLY A 188 -1.34 -6.46 -18.36
CA GLY A 188 -0.45 -5.28 -18.35
C GLY A 188 1.04 -5.67 -18.29
N PRO A 189 1.49 -6.41 -17.26
CA PRO A 189 2.86 -6.91 -17.18
C PRO A 189 3.26 -7.78 -18.38
N GLY A 190 2.35 -8.61 -18.88
CA GLY A 190 2.59 -9.43 -20.07
C GLY A 190 2.83 -8.61 -21.34
N LEU A 191 2.07 -7.53 -21.54
CA LEU A 191 2.27 -6.60 -22.66
C LEU A 191 3.63 -5.90 -22.56
N LEU A 192 4.01 -5.41 -21.39
CA LEU A 192 5.33 -4.79 -21.18
C LEU A 192 6.48 -5.77 -21.37
N PHE A 193 6.31 -7.02 -20.93
CA PHE A 193 7.31 -8.07 -21.15
C PHE A 193 7.50 -8.39 -22.64
N LEU A 194 6.40 -8.50 -23.39
CA LEU A 194 6.44 -8.72 -24.84
C LEU A 194 7.10 -7.54 -25.55
N ASP A 195 6.77 -6.31 -25.15
CA ASP A 195 7.33 -5.08 -25.71
C ASP A 195 8.85 -5.03 -25.57
N GLN A 196 9.33 -5.33 -24.35
CA GLN A 196 10.76 -5.34 -24.00
C GLN A 196 11.54 -6.47 -24.70
N TYR A 197 10.95 -7.66 -24.84
CA TYR A 197 11.65 -8.83 -25.39
C TYR A 197 11.69 -8.83 -26.92
N PHE A 198 10.62 -8.35 -27.57
CA PHE A 198 10.47 -8.44 -29.02
C PHE A 198 10.81 -7.14 -29.76
N ASN A 199 11.26 -6.07 -29.08
CA ASN A 199 11.48 -4.75 -29.70
C ASN A 199 10.25 -4.36 -30.55
N SER A 200 9.10 -4.38 -29.90
CA SER A 200 7.77 -4.41 -30.51
C SER A 200 7.49 -3.26 -31.50
N PHE A 201 6.58 -3.53 -32.44
CA PHE A 201 6.09 -2.60 -33.45
C PHE A 201 5.20 -1.48 -32.89
N ILE A 202 4.73 -1.63 -31.65
CA ILE A 202 3.84 -0.68 -30.97
C ILE A 202 4.70 0.23 -30.08
N ASP A 203 4.45 1.53 -30.15
CA ASP A 203 5.13 2.51 -29.29
C ASP A 203 4.89 2.17 -27.80
N GLU A 204 5.99 2.04 -27.04
CA GLU A 204 5.99 1.74 -25.60
C GLU A 204 5.03 2.65 -24.82
N TYR A 205 4.93 3.94 -25.20
CA TYR A 205 4.02 4.89 -24.57
C TYR A 205 2.55 4.47 -24.73
N ILE A 206 2.17 3.94 -25.88
CA ILE A 206 0.83 3.40 -26.14
C ILE A 206 0.59 2.15 -25.30
N VAL A 207 1.59 1.27 -25.21
CA VAL A 207 1.52 0.05 -24.38
C VAL A 207 1.30 0.40 -22.92
N LEU A 208 2.01 1.41 -22.38
CA LEU A 208 1.80 1.89 -21.02
C LEU A 208 0.39 2.43 -20.78
N TRP A 209 -0.18 3.20 -21.72
CA TRP A 209 -1.56 3.68 -21.61
C TRP A 209 -2.56 2.53 -21.59
N ILE A 210 -2.40 1.55 -22.48
CA ILE A 210 -3.25 0.36 -22.51
C ILE A 210 -3.15 -0.39 -21.19
N ALA A 211 -1.93 -0.65 -20.70
CA ALA A 211 -1.70 -1.32 -19.42
C ALA A 211 -2.33 -0.55 -18.24
N LEU A 212 -2.23 0.78 -18.24
CA LEU A 212 -2.85 1.63 -17.22
C LEU A 212 -4.38 1.52 -17.25
N PHE A 213 -5.01 1.63 -18.42
CA PHE A 213 -6.47 1.54 -18.54
C PHE A 213 -7.00 0.16 -18.13
N ILE A 214 -6.33 -0.92 -18.55
CA ILE A 214 -6.69 -2.28 -18.15
C ILE A 214 -6.56 -2.45 -16.64
N SER A 215 -5.42 -2.04 -16.07
CA SER A 215 -5.18 -2.17 -14.62
C SER A 215 -6.18 -1.36 -13.81
N LEU A 216 -6.54 -0.14 -14.26
CA LEU A 216 -7.54 0.69 -13.60
C LEU A 216 -8.93 0.06 -13.68
N PHE A 217 -9.32 -0.44 -14.84
CA PHE A 217 -10.60 -1.11 -15.03
C PHE A 217 -10.72 -2.34 -14.12
N ASP A 218 -9.68 -3.18 -14.08
CA ASP A 218 -9.65 -4.37 -13.22
C ASP A 218 -9.72 -4.01 -11.75
N MET A 219 -8.97 -2.99 -11.31
CA MET A 219 -9.02 -2.48 -9.95
C MET A 219 -10.43 -1.99 -9.58
N VAL A 220 -11.08 -1.20 -10.45
CA VAL A 220 -12.44 -0.70 -10.22
C VAL A 220 -13.46 -1.84 -10.18
N ARG A 221 -13.34 -2.81 -11.09
CA ARG A 221 -14.20 -4.00 -11.13
C ARG A 221 -14.04 -4.81 -9.84
N TYR A 222 -12.81 -5.06 -9.41
CA TYR A 222 -12.49 -5.79 -8.19
C TYR A 222 -13.06 -5.07 -6.96
N ALA A 223 -12.75 -3.78 -6.79
CA ALA A 223 -13.25 -2.97 -5.69
C ALA A 223 -14.79 -2.95 -5.65
N THR A 224 -15.45 -2.77 -6.80
CA THR A 224 -16.91 -2.79 -6.89
C THR A 224 -17.48 -4.16 -6.52
N GLY A 225 -16.87 -5.24 -7.02
CA GLY A 225 -17.28 -6.62 -6.70
C GLY A 225 -17.18 -6.92 -5.20
N VAL A 226 -16.06 -6.56 -4.58
CA VAL A 226 -15.83 -6.72 -3.14
C VAL A 226 -16.85 -5.90 -2.33
N CYS A 227 -17.06 -4.62 -2.69
CA CYS A 227 -18.06 -3.78 -2.04
C CYS A 227 -19.47 -4.38 -2.11
N LEU A 228 -19.88 -4.90 -3.27
CA LEU A 228 -21.19 -5.54 -3.45
C LEU A 228 -21.31 -6.85 -2.68
N GLN A 229 -20.25 -7.66 -2.61
CA GLN A 229 -20.23 -8.90 -1.81
C GLN A 229 -20.34 -8.61 -0.31
N ILE A 230 -19.59 -7.63 0.18
CA ILE A 230 -19.66 -7.18 1.58
C ILE A 230 -21.05 -6.65 1.89
N ALA A 231 -21.59 -5.80 1.01
CA ALA A 231 -22.94 -5.24 1.14
C ALA A 231 -24.02 -6.34 1.19
N ALA A 232 -23.94 -7.33 0.30
CA ALA A 232 -24.85 -8.48 0.30
C ALA A 232 -24.73 -9.32 1.58
N HIS A 233 -23.50 -9.55 2.06
CA HIS A 233 -23.25 -10.31 3.29
C HIS A 233 -23.74 -9.60 4.56
N LEU A 234 -23.56 -8.28 4.63
CA LEU A 234 -24.00 -7.45 5.75
C LEU A 234 -25.45 -6.98 5.65
N HIS A 235 -26.16 -7.35 4.58
CA HIS A 235 -27.50 -6.84 4.26
C HIS A 235 -27.59 -5.30 4.20
N ILE A 236 -26.52 -4.65 3.75
CA ILE A 236 -26.46 -3.20 3.54
C ILE A 236 -26.73 -2.92 2.07
N HIS A 237 -27.61 -1.98 1.78
CA HIS A 237 -27.80 -1.52 0.40
C HIS A 237 -26.90 -0.32 0.12
N VAL A 238 -25.88 -0.53 -0.72
CA VAL A 238 -24.96 0.53 -1.16
C VAL A 238 -25.78 1.63 -1.88
N PHE A 239 -25.69 2.86 -1.39
CA PHE A 239 -26.46 4.03 -1.86
C PHE A 239 -27.99 3.96 -1.72
N ARG A 240 -28.53 3.08 -0.86
CA ARG A 240 -29.98 3.08 -0.53
C ARG A 240 -30.15 3.13 0.98
N ILE A 241 -30.66 4.24 1.48
CA ILE A 241 -31.07 4.37 2.88
C ILE A 241 -32.33 3.52 3.06
N SER A 242 -32.26 2.46 3.86
CA SER A 242 -33.48 1.76 4.29
C SER A 242 -34.29 2.70 5.16
N SER A 243 -35.54 2.95 4.80
CA SER A 243 -36.52 3.56 5.70
C SER A 243 -36.88 2.53 6.76
N HIS A 244 -36.05 2.36 7.79
CA HIS A 244 -36.50 1.64 8.97
C HIS A 244 -37.55 2.52 9.65
N GLN A 245 -38.83 2.15 9.54
CA GLN A 245 -39.84 2.63 10.46
C GLN A 245 -39.40 2.21 11.86
N ALA A 246 -39.16 3.19 12.74
CA ALA A 246 -39.01 2.93 14.16
C ALA A 246 -40.27 2.17 14.63
N PRO A 247 -40.15 1.09 15.44
CA PRO A 247 -41.33 0.41 15.95
C PRO A 247 -42.16 1.43 16.74
N GLU A 248 -43.42 1.61 16.33
CA GLU A 248 -44.42 2.32 17.12
C GLU A 248 -44.43 1.71 18.51
N GLN A 249 -44.02 2.49 19.52
CA GLN A 249 -44.35 2.19 20.89
C GLN A 249 -45.86 2.35 21.01
N VAL A 250 -46.59 1.24 20.81
CA VAL A 250 -48.01 1.14 21.14
C VAL A 250 -48.13 1.31 22.65
N GLN A 251 -48.43 2.53 23.06
CA GLN A 251 -48.79 2.88 24.41
C GLN A 251 -50.20 2.35 24.67
N ASN A 252 -50.29 1.08 25.07
CA ASN A 252 -51.49 0.52 25.68
C ASN A 252 -51.68 1.17 27.04
N HIS A 253 -52.44 2.27 27.08
CA HIS A 253 -53.11 2.73 28.29
C HIS A 253 -54.56 2.22 28.24
N ASN A 254 -54.76 1.00 28.73
CA ASN A 254 -56.03 0.55 29.28
C ASN A 254 -55.74 0.17 30.73
N ASP A 255 -56.19 1.05 31.62
CA ASP A 255 -56.73 0.85 32.98
C ASP A 255 -56.51 2.13 33.82
#